data_AF-A0A8T3TIX5-F1
#
_entry.id   AF-A0A8T3TIX5-F1
#
_cell.length_a   1.000
_cell.length_b   1.000
_cell.length_c   1.000
_cell.angle_alpha   90.00
_cell.angle_beta   90.00
_cell.angle_gamma   90.00
#
_symmetry.space_group_name_H-M   'P 1'
#
loop_
_entity.id
_entity.type
_entity.pdbx_description
1 polymer ?
#
loop_
_entity_poly.entity_id
_entity_poly.type
_entity_poly.pdbx_seq_one_letter_code
_entity_poly.pdbx_strand_id
1 'polypeptide(L)'
;MRSSELRVLVDYHYWATRRVLAAAQGLTDDELRQVSGGTTRDLRQTLVHALDVEWSWRERLRGLPQAAWESDLSPDDYPNVAALSERWARDEAEMRAWIDGLSDAELAAPPSVRGEIGAPLWFYVMH
;
A
#
# COMPACT_ATOMS: atom_id res chain seq x y z
N MET A 1 5.23 9.77 -17.06
CA MET A 1 5.86 10.10 -15.77
C MET A 1 7.24 9.49 -15.75
N ARG A 2 8.26 10.22 -15.31
CA ARG A 2 9.62 9.71 -15.08
C ARG A 2 9.74 9.12 -13.69
N SER A 3 10.71 8.24 -13.47
CA SER A 3 11.02 7.63 -12.18
C SER A 3 11.24 8.68 -11.09
N SER A 4 11.90 9.81 -11.40
CA SER A 4 12.09 10.91 -10.44
C SER A 4 10.78 11.57 -10.00
N GLU A 5 9.79 11.69 -10.88
CA GLU A 5 8.47 12.27 -10.55
C GLU A 5 7.65 11.30 -9.70
N LEU A 6 7.71 10.00 -10.03
CA LEU A 6 7.07 8.95 -9.26
C LEU A 6 7.62 8.89 -7.82
N ARG A 7 8.96 8.99 -7.65
CA ARG A 7 9.58 9.02 -6.32
C ARG A 7 9.03 10.14 -5.44
N VAL A 8 8.77 11.33 -5.98
CA VAL A 8 8.18 12.44 -5.21
C VAL A 8 6.79 12.08 -4.71
N LEU A 9 5.98 11.41 -5.53
CA LEU A 9 4.64 10.99 -5.14
C LEU A 9 4.68 9.87 -4.09
N VAL A 10 5.60 8.93 -4.24
CA VAL A 10 5.87 7.86 -3.26
C VAL A 10 6.36 8.45 -1.92
N ASP A 11 7.24 9.44 -1.96
CA ASP A 11 7.70 10.16 -0.77
C ASP A 11 6.55 10.88 -0.06
N TYR A 12 5.67 11.53 -0.84
CA TYR A 12 4.47 12.16 -0.31
C TYR A 12 3.52 11.15 0.32
N HIS A 13 3.26 10.03 -0.35
CA HIS A 13 2.43 8.94 0.15
C HIS A 13 2.92 8.44 1.51
N TYR A 14 4.20 8.06 1.61
CA TYR A 14 4.75 7.57 2.89
C TYR A 14 4.85 8.66 3.96
N TRP A 15 5.07 9.92 3.59
CA TRP A 15 4.92 11.03 4.54
C TRP A 15 3.48 11.13 5.09
N ALA A 16 2.47 11.04 4.23
CA ALA A 16 1.07 11.10 4.63
C ALA A 16 0.68 9.89 5.50
N THR A 17 1.05 8.68 5.09
CA THR A 17 0.85 7.45 5.86
C THR A 17 1.47 7.55 7.24
N ARG A 18 2.73 8.00 7.37
CA ARG A 18 3.37 8.19 8.68
C ARG A 18 2.62 9.18 9.56
N ARG A 19 2.05 10.24 8.99
CA ARG A 19 1.22 11.20 9.76
C ARG A 19 -0.08 10.57 10.25
N VAL A 20 -0.74 9.77 9.42
CA VAL A 20 -1.95 9.03 9.80
C VAL A 20 -1.64 8.04 10.91
N LEU A 21 -0.59 7.23 10.76
CA LEU A 21 -0.15 6.27 11.78
C LEU A 21 0.24 6.97 13.09
N ALA A 22 0.98 8.08 13.02
CA ALA A 22 1.35 8.86 14.21
C ALA A 22 0.11 9.44 14.93
N ALA A 23 -0.92 9.87 14.20
CA ALA A 23 -2.17 10.29 14.82
C ALA A 23 -2.91 9.11 15.48
N ALA A 24 -2.91 7.95 14.82
CA ALA A 24 -3.54 6.74 15.35
C ALA A 24 -2.84 6.16 16.58
N GLN A 25 -1.53 6.42 16.78
CA GLN A 25 -0.78 5.99 17.98
C GLN A 25 -1.37 6.53 19.29
N GLY A 26 -2.15 7.61 19.25
CA GLY A 26 -2.84 8.14 20.43
C GLY A 26 -4.08 7.35 20.86
N LEU A 27 -4.53 6.37 20.06
CA LEU A 27 -5.72 5.57 20.32
C LEU A 27 -5.37 4.26 21.01
N THR A 28 -6.27 3.81 21.88
CA THR A 28 -6.26 2.45 22.44
C THR A 28 -6.69 1.41 21.41
N ASP A 29 -6.35 0.15 21.66
CA ASP A 29 -6.76 -0.98 20.82
C ASP A 29 -8.29 -1.08 20.66
N ASP A 30 -9.05 -0.71 21.69
CA ASP A 30 -10.52 -0.72 21.64
C ASP A 30 -11.07 0.44 20.81
N GLU A 31 -10.47 1.64 20.90
CA GLU A 31 -10.83 2.78 20.05
C GLU A 31 -10.52 2.52 18.58
N LEU A 32 -9.43 1.79 18.27
CA LEU A 32 -9.10 1.38 16.90
C LEU A 32 -10.15 0.42 16.29
N ARG A 33 -10.80 -0.39 17.14
CA ARG A 33 -11.83 -1.37 16.74
C ARG A 33 -13.25 -0.80 16.85
N GLN A 34 -13.39 0.44 17.30
CA GLN A 34 -14.69 1.08 17.38
C GLN A 34 -15.15 1.50 15.98
N VAL A 35 -16.29 0.97 15.54
CA VAL A 35 -16.92 1.40 14.29
C VAL A 35 -17.52 2.79 14.50
N SER A 36 -17.04 3.77 13.73
CA SER A 36 -17.62 5.11 13.69
C SER A 36 -18.96 5.12 12.96
N GLY A 37 -19.91 5.93 13.41
CA GLY A 37 -21.22 6.05 12.75
C GLY A 37 -21.06 6.48 11.28
N GLY A 38 -21.49 5.63 10.35
CA GLY A 38 -21.47 5.90 8.91
C GLY A 38 -20.43 5.11 8.10
N THR A 39 -19.61 4.26 8.73
CA THR A 39 -18.68 3.36 8.04
C THR A 39 -19.02 1.90 8.29
N THR A 40 -18.61 1.00 7.37
CA THR A 40 -18.72 -0.45 7.55
C THR A 40 -17.47 -1.08 8.18
N ARG A 41 -16.35 -0.35 8.17
CA ARG A 41 -15.07 -0.76 8.77
C ARG A 41 -14.74 0.13 9.97
N ASP A 42 -14.11 -0.48 10.97
CA ASP A 42 -13.38 0.26 11.99
C ASP A 42 -12.07 0.85 11.43
N LEU A 43 -11.36 1.66 12.23
CA LEU A 43 -10.11 2.29 11.79
C LEU A 43 -9.01 1.26 11.54
N ARG A 44 -8.89 0.23 12.39
CA ARG A 44 -7.91 -0.86 12.19
C ARG A 44 -8.14 -1.55 10.86
N GLN A 45 -9.36 -1.97 10.56
CA GLN A 45 -9.74 -2.61 9.31
C GLN A 45 -9.48 -1.72 8.10
N THR A 46 -9.73 -0.41 8.23
CA THR A 46 -9.42 0.57 7.18
C THR A 46 -7.92 0.64 6.91
N LEU A 47 -7.08 0.74 7.95
CA LEU A 47 -5.64 0.82 7.82
C LEU A 47 -5.03 -0.48 7.27
N VAL A 48 -5.52 -1.64 7.74
CA VAL A 48 -5.10 -2.96 7.21
C VAL A 48 -5.47 -3.08 5.74
N HIS A 49 -6.68 -2.67 5.35
CA HIS A 49 -7.10 -2.72 3.95
C HIS A 49 -6.24 -1.81 3.06
N ALA A 50 -5.90 -0.60 3.52
CA ALA A 50 -5.04 0.30 2.75
C ALA A 50 -3.64 -0.29 2.53
N LEU A 51 -3.04 -0.88 3.57
CA LEU A 51 -1.77 -1.60 3.49
C LEU A 51 -1.85 -2.84 2.56
N ASP A 52 -2.94 -3.60 2.67
CA ASP A 52 -3.19 -4.78 1.84
C ASP A 52 -3.29 -4.44 0.35
N VAL A 53 -4.01 -3.35 0.01
CA VAL A 53 -4.10 -2.84 -1.36
C VAL A 53 -2.72 -2.44 -1.87
N GLU A 54 -1.95 -1.64 -1.13
CA GLU A 54 -0.61 -1.22 -1.53
C GLU A 54 0.31 -2.43 -1.81
N TRP A 55 0.34 -3.39 -0.88
CA TRP A 55 1.15 -4.59 -0.97
C TRP A 55 0.73 -5.49 -2.14
N SER A 56 -0.55 -5.85 -2.21
CA SER A 56 -1.07 -6.81 -3.20
C SER A 56 -0.92 -6.27 -4.63
N TRP A 57 -1.16 -4.97 -4.85
CA TRP A 57 -0.93 -4.34 -6.14
C TRP A 57 0.54 -4.34 -6.52
N ARG A 58 1.46 -4.05 -5.59
CA ARG A 58 2.90 -4.15 -5.86
C ARG A 58 3.30 -5.56 -6.30
N GLU A 59 2.90 -6.59 -5.55
CA GLU A 59 3.25 -7.97 -5.87
C GLU A 59 2.63 -8.44 -7.21
N ARG A 60 1.39 -8.02 -7.46
CA ARG A 60 0.73 -8.25 -8.75
C ARG A 60 1.48 -7.58 -9.90
N LEU A 61 1.79 -6.28 -9.79
CA LEU A 61 2.47 -5.49 -10.84
C LEU A 61 3.91 -5.95 -11.10
N ARG A 62 4.57 -6.54 -10.10
CA ARG A 62 5.87 -7.22 -10.24
C ARG A 62 5.80 -8.55 -10.99
N GLY A 63 4.59 -9.00 -11.33
CA GLY A 63 4.36 -10.24 -12.07
C GLY A 63 4.40 -11.50 -11.20
N LEU A 64 4.23 -11.38 -9.87
CA LEU A 64 4.13 -12.58 -9.05
C LEU A 64 2.85 -13.38 -9.36
N PRO A 65 2.89 -14.72 -9.18
CA PRO A 65 1.71 -15.55 -9.36
C PRO A 65 0.55 -15.09 -8.47
N GLN A 66 -0.69 -15.29 -8.93
CA GLN A 66 -1.90 -14.87 -8.21
C GLN A 66 -1.93 -15.35 -6.75
N ALA A 67 -1.49 -16.58 -6.48
CA ALA A 67 -1.40 -17.14 -5.13
C ALA A 67 -0.53 -16.33 -4.15
N ALA A 68 0.34 -15.43 -4.64
CA ALA A 68 1.19 -14.59 -3.81
C ALA A 68 0.49 -13.31 -3.30
N TRP A 69 -0.61 -12.89 -3.94
CA TRP A 69 -1.28 -11.60 -3.67
C TRP A 69 -2.81 -11.69 -3.58
N GLU A 70 -3.40 -12.86 -3.84
CA GLU A 70 -4.87 -13.03 -3.78
C GLU A 70 -5.43 -13.16 -2.36
N SER A 71 -4.57 -13.42 -1.38
CA SER A 71 -4.99 -13.51 0.02
C SER A 71 -4.88 -12.15 0.69
N ASP A 72 -6.01 -11.63 1.15
CA ASP A 72 -6.06 -10.39 1.93
C ASP A 72 -5.27 -10.53 3.24
N LEU A 73 -4.60 -9.44 3.65
CA LEU A 73 -4.07 -9.33 5.00
C LEU A 73 -5.19 -9.37 6.03
N SER A 74 -5.09 -10.29 7.00
CA SER A 74 -6.06 -10.40 8.09
C SER A 74 -5.86 -9.26 9.09
N PRO A 75 -6.90 -8.49 9.45
CA PRO A 75 -6.78 -7.48 10.51
C PRO A 75 -6.30 -8.05 11.85
N ASP A 76 -6.54 -9.33 12.12
CA ASP A 76 -6.19 -9.97 13.38
C ASP A 76 -4.68 -10.17 13.56
N ASP A 77 -3.91 -10.14 12.46
CA ASP A 77 -2.45 -10.12 12.49
C ASP A 77 -1.89 -8.73 12.89
N TYR A 78 -2.75 -7.71 12.95
CA TYR A 78 -2.39 -6.32 13.23
C TYR A 78 -3.22 -5.76 14.39
N PRO A 79 -2.99 -6.23 15.63
CA PRO A 79 -3.85 -5.90 16.77
C PRO A 79 -3.81 -4.42 17.17
N ASN A 80 -2.72 -3.70 16.83
CA ASN A 80 -2.47 -2.33 17.23
C ASN A 80 -1.66 -1.55 16.16
N VAL A 81 -1.52 -0.23 16.36
CA VAL A 81 -0.82 0.67 15.41
C VAL A 81 0.67 0.37 15.31
N ALA A 82 1.31 -0.20 16.33
CA ALA A 82 2.72 -0.57 16.26
C ALA A 82 2.95 -1.70 15.25
N ALA A 83 2.11 -2.75 15.27
CA ALA A 83 2.16 -3.84 14.29
C ALA A 83 1.93 -3.34 12.85
N LEU A 84 0.96 -2.42 12.67
CA LEU A 84 0.74 -1.76 11.38
C LEU A 84 1.96 -0.95 10.93
N SER A 85 2.55 -0.17 11.83
CA SER A 85 3.70 0.68 11.53
C SER A 85 4.92 -0.14 11.13
N GLU A 86 5.17 -1.26 11.81
CA GLU A 86 6.26 -2.18 11.48
C GLU A 86 6.07 -2.82 10.10
N ARG A 87 4.85 -3.28 9.79
CA ARG A 87 4.57 -3.85 8.47
C ARG A 87 4.64 -2.80 7.37
N TRP A 88 4.12 -1.59 7.58
CA TRP A 88 4.20 -0.52 6.59
C TRP A 88 5.64 -0.07 6.33
N ALA A 89 6.50 -0.06 7.35
CA ALA A 89 7.91 0.27 7.17
C ALA A 89 8.64 -0.77 6.28
N ARG A 90 8.29 -2.05 6.41
CA ARG A 90 8.78 -3.10 5.49
C ARG A 90 8.25 -2.89 4.08
N ASP A 91 6.96 -2.61 3.96
CA ASP A 91 6.30 -2.40 2.67
C ASP A 91 6.87 -1.18 1.93
N GLU A 92 7.15 -0.09 2.65
CA GLU A 92 7.83 1.11 2.15
C GLU A 92 9.21 0.78 1.58
N ALA A 93 10.01 0.00 2.30
CA ALA A 93 11.33 -0.40 1.83
C ALA A 93 11.25 -1.24 0.55
N GLU A 94 10.31 -2.18 0.48
CA GLU A 94 10.09 -3.06 -0.68
C GLU A 94 9.55 -2.29 -1.90
N MET A 95 8.60 -1.37 -1.70
CA MET A 95 8.08 -0.48 -2.74
C MET A 95 9.19 0.39 -3.32
N ARG A 96 9.99 1.05 -2.47
CA ARG A 96 11.10 1.89 -2.89
C ARG A 96 12.14 1.11 -3.68
N ALA A 97 12.54 -0.06 -3.17
CA ALA A 97 13.49 -0.93 -3.85
C ALA A 97 12.97 -1.39 -5.22
N TRP A 98 11.67 -1.70 -5.33
CA TRP A 98 11.07 -2.04 -6.61
C TRP A 98 11.09 -0.87 -7.59
N ILE A 99 10.65 0.32 -7.17
CA ILE A 99 10.60 1.52 -8.01
C ILE A 99 12.00 1.95 -8.46
N ASP A 100 13.02 1.80 -7.61
CA ASP A 100 14.41 2.09 -7.97
C ASP A 100 14.99 1.14 -9.02
N GLY A 101 14.40 -0.06 -9.16
CA GLY A 101 14.74 -1.01 -10.20
C GLY A 101 14.06 -0.75 -11.55
N LEU A 102 13.06 0.14 -11.61
CA LEU A 102 12.30 0.40 -12.84
C LEU A 102 12.91 1.54 -13.66
N SER A 103 13.03 1.31 -14.96
CA SER A 103 13.37 2.35 -15.93
C SER A 103 12.16 3.24 -16.27
N ASP A 104 12.44 4.45 -16.78
CA ASP A 104 11.40 5.35 -17.28
C ASP A 104 10.56 4.72 -18.40
N ALA A 105 11.16 3.83 -19.21
CA ALA A 105 10.48 3.12 -20.28
C ALA A 105 9.50 2.07 -19.73
N GLU A 106 9.89 1.31 -18.71
CA GLU A 106 9.02 0.34 -18.03
C GLU A 106 7.86 1.05 -17.33
N LEU A 107 8.11 2.17 -16.65
CA LEU A 107 7.06 2.97 -16.02
C LEU A 107 6.04 3.51 -17.03
N ALA A 108 6.49 3.86 -18.24
CA ALA A 108 5.64 4.39 -19.31
C ALA A 108 4.89 3.29 -20.09
N ALA A 109 5.30 2.03 -19.98
CA ALA A 109 4.65 0.91 -20.63
C ALA A 109 3.51 0.34 -19.76
N PRO A 110 2.48 -0.28 -20.36
CA PRO A 110 1.50 -1.04 -19.59
C PRO A 110 2.15 -2.22 -18.84
N PRO A 111 1.66 -2.57 -17.64
CA PRO A 111 2.18 -3.74 -16.93
C PRO A 111 1.92 -5.03 -17.72
N SER A 112 2.82 -6.00 -17.62
CA SER A 112 2.70 -7.31 -18.29
C SER A 112 1.68 -8.25 -17.65
N VAL A 113 0.90 -7.77 -16.68
CA VAL A 113 -0.07 -8.54 -15.91
C VAL A 113 -1.39 -8.65 -16.69
N ARG A 114 -1.96 -9.86 -16.74
CA ARG A 114 -3.19 -10.13 -17.48
C ARG A 114 -4.38 -9.39 -16.87
N GLY A 115 -5.18 -8.73 -17.71
CA GLY A 115 -6.42 -8.07 -17.30
C GLY A 115 -6.29 -6.56 -17.03
N GLU A 116 -5.07 -6.02 -16.99
CA GLU A 116 -4.85 -4.57 -16.92
C GLU A 116 -4.98 -3.93 -18.31
N ILE A 117 -5.88 -2.96 -18.46
CA ILE A 117 -6.18 -2.34 -19.75
C ILE A 117 -5.47 -0.99 -19.86
N GLY A 118 -4.40 -0.96 -20.67
CA GLY A 118 -4.00 0.19 -21.48
C GLY A 118 -3.37 1.39 -20.78
N ALA A 119 -3.41 1.49 -19.45
CA ALA A 119 -2.72 2.54 -18.72
C ALA A 119 -1.23 2.18 -18.49
N PRO A 120 -0.33 3.16 -18.42
CA PRO A 120 1.06 2.93 -18.05
C PRO A 120 1.22 2.38 -16.62
N LEU A 121 2.30 1.65 -16.35
CA LEU A 121 2.61 1.10 -15.03
C LEU A 121 2.58 2.17 -13.92
N TRP A 122 3.11 3.38 -14.18
CA TRP A 122 3.10 4.47 -13.19
C TRP A 122 1.68 4.83 -12.71
N PHE A 123 0.65 4.61 -13.54
CA PHE A 123 -0.74 4.91 -13.19
C PHE A 123 -1.23 3.97 -12.08
N TYR A 124 -0.86 2.69 -12.17
CA TYR A 124 -1.25 1.68 -11.19
C TYR A 124 -0.46 1.76 -9.88
N VAL A 125 0.80 2.20 -9.94
CA VAL A 125 1.60 2.44 -8.72
C VAL A 125 1.01 3.58 -7.87
N MET A 126 0.23 4.47 -8.49
CA MET A 126 -0.42 5.61 -7.82
C MET A 126 -1.82 5.30 -7.29
N HIS A 127 -2.28 4.05 -7.41
CA HIS A 127 -3.66 3.68 -7.11
C HIS A 127 -3.91 3.41 -5.62
#